data_AF-A0A3A8SXS6-F1
#
_entry.id   AF-A0A3A8SXS6-F1
#
_cell.length_a   1.000
_cell.length_b   1.000
_cell.length_c   1.000
_cell.angle_alpha   90.00
_cell.angle_beta   90.00
_cell.angle_gamma   90.00
#
_symmetry.space_group_name_H-M   'P 1'
#
loop_
_entity.id
_entity.type
_entity.pdbx_description
1 polymer ?
#
loop_
_entity_poly.entity_id
_entity_poly.type
_entity_poly.pdbx_seq_one_letter_code
_entity_poly.pdbx_strand_id
1 'polypeptide(L)'
;MNRKLGAAVFMMVACAFGPMTAIAQEGSGHIDITGNDETATHACTPGSTVEITGNANTVTLTGECKSVEVNGTDNKVKVEATGAISVTGTSNSVTWKRGHGKSKPKISRTGVDNKIAQEK
;
A
#
# COMPACT_ATOMS: atom_id res chain seq x y z
N MET A 1 22.41 52.78 -43.90
CA MET A 1 23.02 51.82 -44.86
C MET A 1 23.33 50.53 -44.12
N ASN A 2 22.93 49.43 -44.75
CA ASN A 2 22.70 48.07 -44.25
C ASN A 2 23.82 47.41 -43.40
N ARG A 3 23.41 46.48 -42.51
CA ARG A 3 24.08 45.21 -42.12
C ARG A 3 23.26 44.52 -41.00
N LYS A 4 22.41 43.52 -41.27
CA LYS A 4 22.62 42.05 -41.36
C LYS A 4 23.22 41.35 -40.11
N LEU A 5 22.40 40.40 -39.61
CA LEU A 5 22.64 39.14 -38.87
C LEU A 5 23.10 39.15 -37.40
N GLY A 6 22.46 38.28 -36.61
CA GLY A 6 23.05 37.69 -35.40
C GLY A 6 22.01 37.21 -34.38
N ALA A 7 21.71 35.91 -34.36
CA ALA A 7 20.92 35.26 -33.32
C ALA A 7 21.70 35.17 -31.99
N ALA A 8 21.01 35.25 -30.85
CA ALA A 8 21.05 34.26 -29.76
C ALA A 8 20.54 34.81 -28.42
N VAL A 9 19.52 34.13 -27.89
CA VAL A 9 19.44 33.58 -26.53
C VAL A 9 19.79 34.52 -25.36
N PHE A 10 18.76 34.93 -24.63
CA PHE A 10 18.56 34.61 -23.20
C PHE A 10 17.29 35.32 -22.74
N MET A 11 16.17 34.61 -22.73
CA MET A 11 15.04 35.05 -21.91
C MET A 11 14.64 33.86 -21.05
N MET A 12 15.19 33.86 -19.83
CA MET A 12 14.69 33.08 -18.71
C MET A 12 13.18 33.33 -18.61
N VAL A 13 12.41 32.34 -19.04
CA VAL A 13 10.98 32.30 -18.75
C VAL A 13 10.80 31.65 -17.39
N ALA A 14 10.04 32.36 -16.58
CA ALA A 14 9.68 32.11 -15.21
C ALA A 14 9.03 30.74 -14.94
N CYS A 15 9.21 30.28 -13.69
CA CYS A 15 8.43 29.28 -12.94
C CYS A 15 7.47 28.37 -13.72
N ALA A 16 7.82 27.09 -13.78
CA ALA A 16 6.82 26.01 -13.72
C ALA A 16 7.41 24.84 -12.93
N PHE A 17 7.33 24.93 -11.60
CA PHE A 17 7.37 23.73 -10.77
C PHE A 17 6.12 22.91 -11.08
N GLY A 18 6.31 21.73 -11.67
CA GLY A 18 5.29 20.70 -11.65
C GLY A 18 5.39 19.69 -12.77
N PRO A 19 6.11 18.59 -12.55
CA PRO A 19 5.71 17.33 -13.11
C PRO A 19 5.42 16.39 -11.93
N MET A 20 4.17 16.34 -11.50
CA MET A 20 3.65 15.19 -10.76
C MET A 20 2.13 15.27 -10.84
N THR A 21 1.62 15.08 -12.06
CA THR A 21 0.30 14.47 -12.20
C THR A 21 0.47 13.01 -11.76
N ALA A 22 0.53 12.80 -10.45
CA ALA A 22 0.32 11.48 -9.89
C ALA A 22 -1.11 11.12 -10.29
N ILE A 23 -1.22 10.14 -11.18
CA ILE A 23 -2.48 9.52 -11.52
C ILE A 23 -2.93 8.86 -10.21
N ALA A 24 -3.74 9.58 -9.43
CA ALA A 24 -4.49 8.96 -8.36
C ALA A 24 -5.44 8.00 -9.07
N GLN A 25 -5.01 6.75 -9.21
CA GLN A 25 -5.90 5.67 -9.59
C GLN A 25 -6.91 5.56 -8.45
N GLU A 26 -8.00 6.31 -8.60
CA GLU A 26 -9.29 6.12 -7.94
C GLU A 26 -9.82 4.75 -8.39
N GLY A 27 -9.12 3.72 -7.97
CA GLY A 27 -9.56 2.35 -8.02
C GLY A 27 -9.83 1.97 -6.58
N SER A 28 -11.09 1.73 -6.26
CA SER A 28 -11.45 0.71 -5.29
C SER A 28 -10.85 -0.61 -5.77
N GLY A 29 -9.54 -0.78 -5.55
CA GLY A 29 -8.75 -1.92 -6.00
C GLY A 29 -8.90 -3.04 -5.00
N HIS A 30 -9.37 -4.18 -5.47
CA HIS A 30 -9.23 -5.43 -4.75
C HIS A 30 -7.88 -6.03 -5.10
N ILE A 31 -7.05 -6.28 -4.10
CA ILE A 31 -5.70 -6.82 -4.26
C ILE A 31 -5.72 -8.23 -3.72
N ASP A 32 -5.62 -9.21 -4.62
CA ASP A 32 -5.62 -10.62 -4.26
C ASP A 32 -4.22 -11.18 -4.37
N ILE A 33 -3.75 -11.74 -3.27
CA ILE A 33 -2.42 -12.32 -3.16
C ILE A 33 -2.63 -13.79 -2.84
N THR A 34 -2.56 -14.63 -3.86
CA THR A 34 -2.66 -16.08 -3.72
C THR A 34 -1.33 -16.72 -4.06
N GLY A 35 -0.79 -17.53 -3.15
CA GLY A 35 0.52 -18.16 -3.33
C GLY A 35 0.95 -18.97 -2.13
N ASN A 36 2.08 -19.64 -2.24
CA ASN A 36 2.70 -20.42 -1.18
C ASN A 36 4.18 -20.06 -1.10
N ASP A 37 4.66 -19.66 0.07
CA ASP A 37 6.05 -19.20 0.29
C ASP A 37 6.43 -18.01 -0.61
N GLU A 38 5.45 -17.20 -1.00
CA GLU A 38 5.65 -16.05 -1.90
C GLU A 38 5.93 -14.76 -1.14
N THR A 39 6.67 -13.84 -1.78
CA THR A 39 6.90 -12.49 -1.24
C THR A 39 6.26 -11.45 -2.14
N ALA A 40 5.25 -10.75 -1.62
CA ALA A 40 4.49 -9.76 -2.37
C ALA A 40 4.62 -8.38 -1.72
N THR A 41 4.73 -7.33 -2.53
CA THR A 41 4.70 -5.94 -2.07
C THR A 41 3.71 -5.16 -2.91
N HIS A 42 2.70 -4.57 -2.27
CA HIS A 42 1.65 -3.83 -2.93
C HIS A 42 1.39 -2.49 -2.26
N ALA A 43 1.15 -1.46 -3.08
CA ALA A 43 0.74 -0.15 -2.61
C ALA A 43 -0.79 -0.09 -2.55
N CYS A 44 -1.32 0.17 -1.36
CA CYS A 44 -2.73 0.43 -1.13
C CYS A 44 -3.08 1.90 -1.35
N THR A 45 -4.21 2.13 -2.02
CA THR A 45 -4.85 3.44 -2.10
C THR A 45 -6.06 3.52 -1.15
N PRO A 46 -6.50 4.73 -0.75
CA PRO A 46 -7.68 4.90 0.09
C PRO A 46 -8.90 4.22 -0.54
N GLY A 47 -9.37 3.14 0.08
CA GLY A 47 -10.48 2.33 -0.46
C GLY A 47 -10.08 0.94 -0.96
N SER A 48 -8.79 0.66 -1.10
CA SER A 48 -8.30 -0.66 -1.51
C SER A 48 -8.55 -1.71 -0.43
N THR A 49 -9.00 -2.89 -0.83
CA THR A 49 -9.18 -4.05 0.04
C THR A 49 -8.17 -5.11 -0.38
N VAL A 50 -7.45 -5.67 0.58
CA VAL A 50 -6.45 -6.69 0.30
C VAL A 50 -6.92 -8.02 0.86
N GLU A 51 -6.88 -9.06 0.04
CA GLU A 51 -7.10 -10.44 0.45
C GLU A 51 -5.82 -11.25 0.19
N ILE A 52 -5.33 -11.94 1.22
CA ILE A 52 -4.12 -12.75 1.18
C ILE A 52 -4.53 -14.17 1.46
N THR A 53 -4.38 -15.07 0.50
CA THR A 53 -4.76 -16.48 0.61
C THR A 53 -3.57 -17.39 0.35
N GLY A 54 -3.27 -18.30 1.27
CA GLY A 54 -2.25 -19.35 1.07
C GLY A 54 -1.41 -19.64 2.30
N ASN A 55 -0.19 -20.15 2.11
CA ASN A 55 0.69 -20.51 3.21
C ASN A 55 2.08 -19.87 3.16
N ALA A 56 2.63 -19.54 4.33
CA ALA A 56 3.99 -19.04 4.50
C ALA A 56 4.34 -17.79 3.65
N ASN A 57 3.33 -17.01 3.22
CA ASN A 57 3.56 -15.84 2.38
C ASN A 57 4.06 -14.66 3.21
N THR A 58 4.92 -13.84 2.62
CA THR A 58 5.39 -12.57 3.19
C THR A 58 4.86 -11.40 2.38
N VAL A 59 3.88 -10.68 2.93
CA VAL A 59 3.20 -9.58 2.25
C VAL A 59 3.54 -8.25 2.90
N THR A 60 3.92 -7.27 2.10
CA THR A 60 4.12 -5.88 2.55
C THR A 60 3.15 -4.95 1.85
N LEU A 61 2.31 -4.28 2.63
CA LEU A 61 1.32 -3.31 2.17
C LEU A 61 1.74 -1.91 2.58
N THR A 62 1.99 -1.05 1.59
CA THR A 62 2.38 0.35 1.78
C THR A 62 1.22 1.29 1.49
N GLY A 63 1.21 2.48 2.09
CA GLY A 63 0.08 3.42 1.95
C GLY A 63 -1.10 3.11 2.87
N GLU A 64 -2.32 3.43 2.42
CA GLU A 64 -3.53 3.37 3.26
C GLU A 64 -4.56 2.39 2.68
N CYS A 65 -4.65 1.20 3.29
CA CYS A 65 -5.65 0.19 2.92
C CYS A 65 -6.97 0.45 3.68
N LYS A 66 -8.09 0.10 3.07
CA LYS A 66 -9.40 0.12 3.75
C LYS A 66 -9.54 -1.07 4.70
N SER A 67 -9.27 -2.27 4.19
CA SER A 67 -9.31 -3.52 4.94
C SER A 67 -8.26 -4.49 4.43
N VAL A 68 -7.73 -5.30 5.34
CA VAL A 68 -6.77 -6.36 5.04
C VAL A 68 -7.33 -7.66 5.59
N GLU A 69 -7.44 -8.66 4.73
CA GLU A 69 -7.91 -9.99 5.06
C GLU A 69 -6.80 -11.01 4.77
N VAL A 70 -6.55 -11.89 5.74
CA VAL A 70 -5.49 -12.89 5.68
C VAL A 70 -6.11 -14.24 5.96
N ASN A 71 -6.12 -15.11 4.95
CA ASN A 71 -6.70 -16.44 4.96
C ASN A 71 -5.58 -17.48 4.74
N GLY A 72 -5.35 -18.36 5.71
CA GLY A 72 -4.44 -19.50 5.54
C GLY A 72 -3.52 -19.76 6.72
N THR A 73 -2.28 -20.19 6.47
CA THR A 73 -1.35 -20.67 7.51
C THR A 73 0.03 -20.03 7.44
N ASP A 74 0.59 -19.62 8.58
CA ASP A 74 1.97 -19.08 8.70
C ASP A 74 2.28 -17.84 7.84
N ASN A 75 1.26 -17.09 7.41
CA ASN A 75 1.46 -15.87 6.62
C ASN A 75 2.01 -14.72 7.48
N LYS A 76 2.98 -13.97 6.95
CA LYS A 76 3.56 -12.78 7.56
C LYS A 76 3.12 -11.54 6.78
N VAL A 77 2.30 -10.69 7.39
CA VAL A 77 1.75 -9.51 6.72
C VAL A 77 2.18 -8.24 7.45
N LYS A 78 2.78 -7.30 6.73
CA LYS A 78 3.15 -5.98 7.23
C LYS A 78 2.27 -4.94 6.57
N VAL A 79 1.63 -4.09 7.37
CA VAL A 79 0.68 -3.08 6.90
C VAL A 79 1.12 -1.70 7.39
N GLU A 80 1.21 -0.73 6.49
CA GLU A 80 1.53 0.63 6.90
C GLU A 80 0.34 1.32 7.56
N ALA A 81 -0.78 1.46 6.85
CA ALA A 81 -2.03 1.97 7.41
C ALA A 81 -3.24 1.14 6.97
N THR A 82 -4.15 0.84 7.90
CA THR A 82 -5.41 0.14 7.57
C THR A 82 -6.58 0.51 8.48
N GLY A 83 -7.81 0.41 7.98
CA GLY A 83 -9.03 0.60 8.76
C GLY A 83 -9.53 -0.69 9.43
N ALA A 84 -9.20 -1.85 8.86
CA ALA A 84 -9.62 -3.14 9.37
C ALA A 84 -8.61 -4.23 9.03
N ILE A 85 -8.46 -5.20 9.94
CA ILE A 85 -7.59 -6.36 9.81
C ILE A 85 -8.41 -7.58 10.22
N SER A 86 -8.58 -8.53 9.30
CA SER A 86 -9.21 -9.82 9.55
C SER A 86 -8.18 -10.91 9.27
N VAL A 87 -7.98 -11.80 10.23
CA VAL A 87 -7.06 -12.92 10.08
C VAL A 87 -7.79 -14.22 10.39
N THR A 88 -7.80 -15.13 9.44
CA THR A 88 -8.47 -16.43 9.50
C THR A 88 -7.47 -17.55 9.18
N GLY A 89 -7.43 -18.56 10.04
CA GLY A 89 -6.58 -19.74 9.88
C GLY A 89 -5.62 -19.92 11.04
N THR A 90 -4.38 -20.38 10.78
CA THR A 90 -3.47 -20.84 11.84
C THR A 90 -2.09 -20.17 11.77
N SER A 91 -1.54 -19.76 12.92
CA SER A 91 -0.16 -19.24 13.06
C SER A 91 0.20 -18.02 12.19
N ASN A 92 -0.78 -17.26 11.70
CA ASN A 92 -0.50 -16.07 10.89
C ASN A 92 0.00 -14.92 11.75
N SER A 93 0.92 -14.09 11.24
CA SER A 93 1.49 -12.95 11.94
C SER A 93 1.27 -11.66 11.14
N VAL A 94 0.45 -10.75 11.66
CA VAL A 94 0.16 -9.46 11.05
C VAL A 94 0.71 -8.32 11.91
N THR A 95 1.50 -7.44 11.31
CA THR A 95 1.93 -6.18 11.93
C THR A 95 1.36 -4.99 11.20
N TRP A 96 0.97 -3.94 11.93
CA TRP A 96 0.45 -2.72 11.34
C TRP A 96 1.06 -1.48 12.00
N LYS A 97 1.41 -0.43 11.25
CA LYS A 97 2.02 0.78 11.84
C LYS A 97 0.99 1.75 12.38
N ARG A 98 0.01 2.12 11.56
CA ARG A 98 -1.06 3.08 11.91
C ARG A 98 -2.42 2.61 11.42
N GLY A 99 -3.48 3.22 11.92
CA GLY A 99 -4.83 2.99 11.39
C GLY A 99 -5.20 4.00 10.31
N HIS A 100 -6.30 3.75 9.59
CA HIS A 100 -6.86 4.66 8.60
C HIS A 100 -7.20 6.02 9.24
N GLY A 101 -6.56 7.08 8.77
CA GLY A 101 -6.63 8.40 9.40
C GLY A 101 -6.18 8.44 10.88
N LYS A 102 -7.10 8.82 11.79
CA LYS A 102 -6.86 8.92 13.25
C LYS A 102 -7.47 7.75 14.05
N SER A 103 -8.10 6.81 13.38
CA SER A 103 -8.86 5.73 14.01
C SER A 103 -8.00 4.48 14.15
N LYS A 104 -8.20 3.71 15.22
CA LYS A 104 -7.57 2.39 15.35
C LYS A 104 -8.23 1.40 14.38
N PRO A 105 -7.47 0.48 13.78
CA PRO A 105 -8.06 -0.54 12.93
C PRO A 105 -8.96 -1.48 13.72
N LYS A 106 -10.05 -1.91 13.11
CA LYS A 106 -10.86 -3.02 13.64
C LYS A 106 -10.12 -4.33 13.42
N ILE A 107 -9.79 -5.04 14.49
CA ILE A 107 -9.01 -6.28 14.43
C ILE A 107 -9.94 -7.48 14.69
N SER A 108 -9.92 -8.46 13.79
CA SER A 108 -10.59 -9.75 13.92
C SER A 108 -9.59 -10.89 13.78
N ARG A 109 -9.68 -11.88 14.67
CA ARG A 109 -8.83 -13.07 14.69
C ARG A 109 -9.69 -14.31 14.82
N THR A 110 -9.60 -15.16 13.81
CA THR A 110 -10.35 -16.41 13.70
C THR A 110 -9.36 -17.56 13.49
N GLY A 111 -9.50 -18.64 14.26
CA GLY A 111 -8.58 -19.78 14.23
C GLY A 111 -7.54 -19.77 15.34
N VAL A 112 -6.39 -20.41 15.14
CA VAL A 112 -5.45 -20.80 16.20
C VAL A 112 -4.10 -20.09 16.04
N ASP A 113 -3.48 -19.65 17.14
CA ASP A 113 -2.11 -19.08 17.16
C ASP A 113 -1.80 -17.89 16.23
N ASN A 114 -2.82 -17.22 15.70
CA ASN A 114 -2.61 -15.97 14.97
C ASN A 114 -1.96 -14.91 15.88
N LYS A 115 -1.24 -13.94 15.34
CA LYS A 115 -0.60 -12.85 16.06
C LYS A 115 -0.87 -11.56 15.31
N ILE A 116 -1.41 -10.56 16.01
CA ILE A 116 -1.65 -9.24 15.42
C ILE A 116 -1.07 -8.22 16.38
N ALA A 117 -0.12 -7.43 15.90
CA ALA A 117 0.61 -6.46 16.72
C ALA A 117 0.72 -5.12 15.97
N GLN A 118 0.75 -4.03 16.74
CA GLN A 118 1.10 -2.73 16.18
C GLN A 118 2.62 -2.59 16.12
N GLU A 119 3.17 -2.26 14.95
CA GLU A 119 4.55 -1.84 14.78
C GLU A 119 4.66 -0.37 15.23
N LYS A 120 5.56 -0.12 16.18
CA LYS A 120 5.63 1.13 16.94
C LYS A 120 6.48 2.19 16.25
#